data_AF-A0A382XEV0-F1
#
_entry.id   AF-A0A382XEV0-F1
#
_cell.length_a   1.000
_cell.length_b   1.000
_cell.length_c   1.000
_cell.angle_alpha   90.00
_cell.angle_beta   90.00
_cell.angle_gamma   90.00
#
_symmetry.space_group_name_H-M   'P 1'
#
loop_
_entity.id
_entity.type
_entity.pdbx_description
1 polymer ?
#
loop_
_entity_poly.entity_id
_entity_poly.type
_entity_poly.pdbx_seq_one_letter_code
_entity_poly.pdbx_strand_id
1 'polypeptide(L)' 'MIAHAQGDIEKHKANIEVYLTNPAGIGEHSDVMEAIEHELDMIAKYMDQIEVIQKYLKK' A
#
# COMPACT_ATOMS: atom_id res chain seq x y z
N MET A 1 8.89 12.16 -7.13
CA MET A 1 7.90 12.15 -6.03
C MET A 1 6.62 11.44 -6.43
N ILE A 2 5.82 11.95 -7.39
CA ILE A 2 4.58 11.26 -7.83
C ILE A 2 4.85 9.82 -8.31
N ALA A 3 5.83 9.62 -9.20
CA ALA A 3 6.20 8.28 -9.68
C ALA A 3 6.70 7.33 -8.57
N HIS A 4 7.33 7.88 -7.53
CA HIS A 4 7.77 7.09 -6.38
C HIS A 4 6.58 6.63 -5.55
N ALA A 5 5.67 7.55 -5.21
CA ALA A 5 4.44 7.21 -4.49
C ALA A 5 3.56 6.21 -5.27
N GLN A 6 3.50 6.32 -6.59
CA GLN A 6 2.82 5.35 -7.45
C GLN A 6 3.49 3.98 -7.41
N GLY A 7 4.82 3.91 -7.47
CA GLY A 7 5.55 2.65 -7.32
C GLY A 7 5.30 1.99 -5.97
N ASP A 8 5.26 2.79 -4.89
CA ASP A 8 4.92 2.28 -3.56
C ASP A 8 3.48 1.75 -3.49
N ILE A 9 2.50 2.44 -4.08
CA ILE A 9 1.11 1.96 -4.15
C ILE A 9 1.05 0.60 -4.84
N GLU A 10 1.72 0.43 -5.98
CA GLU A 10 1.71 -0.86 -6.70
C GLU A 10 2.41 -1.97 -5.91
N LYS A 11 3.49 -1.65 -5.19
CA LYS A 11 4.15 -2.59 -4.27
C LYS A 11 3.19 -3.07 -3.18
N HIS A 12 2.48 -2.15 -2.52
CA HIS A 12 1.55 -2.49 -1.44
C HIS A 12 0.33 -3.29 -1.95
N LYS A 13 -0.16 -2.99 -3.16
CA LYS A 13 -1.17 -3.83 -3.84
C LYS A 13 -0.68 -5.25 -4.09
N ALA A 14 0.55 -5.40 -4.58
CA ALA A 14 1.14 -6.70 -4.84
C ALA A 14 1.29 -7.53 -3.55
N ASN A 15 1.66 -6.89 -2.43
CA ASN A 15 1.70 -7.56 -1.12
C ASN A 15 0.32 -8.09 -0.70
N ILE A 16 -0.74 -7.27 -0.84
CA ILE A 16 -2.12 -7.72 -0.55
C ILE A 16 -2.50 -8.93 -1.41
N GLU A 17 -2.17 -8.91 -2.71
CA GLU A 17 -2.45 -10.04 -3.59
C GLU A 17 -1.73 -11.31 -3.14
N VAL A 18 -0.46 -11.20 -2.72
CA VAL A 18 0.30 -12.34 -2.15
C VAL A 18 -0.40 -12.86 -0.89
N TYR A 19 -0.82 -11.99 0.03
CA TYR A 19 -1.49 -12.39 1.28
C TYR A 19 -2.83 -13.09 1.03
N LEU A 20 -3.58 -12.66 0.01
CA LEU A 20 -4.87 -13.26 -0.36
C LEU A 20 -4.72 -14.60 -1.10
N THR A 21 -3.68 -14.76 -1.91
CA THR A 21 -3.52 -15.92 -2.80
C THR A 21 -2.57 -16.98 -2.24
N ASN A 22 -1.61 -16.59 -1.41
CA ASN A 22 -0.61 -17.46 -0.83
C ASN A 22 -0.20 -16.99 0.59
N PRO A 23 -1.09 -17.12 1.59
CA PRO A 23 -0.80 -16.69 2.96
C PRO A 23 0.29 -17.53 3.64
N ALA A 24 0.76 -18.61 3.01
CA ALA A 24 1.80 -19.48 3.56
C ALA A 24 3.11 -18.71 3.80
N GLY A 25 3.42 -18.42 5.06
CA GLY A 25 4.63 -17.70 5.48
C GLY A 25 4.36 -16.55 6.45
N ILE A 26 3.10 -16.11 6.56
CA ILE A 26 2.59 -15.18 7.57
C ILE A 26 1.69 -16.02 8.45
N GLY A 27 1.95 -16.04 9.77
CA GLY A 27 1.46 -17.05 10.72
C GLY A 27 -0.06 -17.28 10.77
N GLU A 28 -0.69 -17.00 11.90
CA GLU A 28 -2.12 -17.31 12.08
C GLU A 28 -3.01 -16.34 11.26
N HIS A 29 -4.30 -16.66 11.10
CA HIS A 29 -5.23 -15.83 10.33
C HIS A 29 -5.30 -14.35 10.76
N SER A 30 -5.07 -14.07 12.05
CA SER A 30 -4.96 -12.71 12.59
C SER A 30 -3.82 -11.93 11.97
N ASP A 31 -2.68 -12.58 11.74
CA ASP A 31 -1.46 -11.97 11.23
C ASP A 31 -1.64 -11.55 9.77
N VAL A 32 -2.41 -12.34 9.00
CA VAL A 32 -2.73 -12.04 7.60
C VAL A 32 -3.66 -10.84 7.47
N MET A 33 -4.69 -10.74 8.32
CA MET A 33 -5.60 -9.59 8.29
C MET A 33 -4.92 -8.29 8.71
N GLU A 34 -4.14 -8.33 9.79
CA GLU A 34 -3.37 -7.16 10.25
C GLU A 34 -2.36 -6.71 9.18
N ALA A 35 -1.72 -7.66 8.50
CA ALA A 35 -0.84 -7.35 7.37
C ALA A 35 -1.60 -6.67 6.23
N ILE A 36 -2.78 -7.17 5.82
CA ILE A 36 -3.59 -6.53 4.78
C ILE A 36 -4.01 -5.11 5.19
N GLU A 37 -4.44 -4.90 6.43
CA GLU A 37 -4.80 -3.58 6.96
C GLU A 37 -3.60 -2.62 6.88
N HIS A 38 -2.41 -3.07 7.26
CA HIS A 38 -1.19 -2.27 7.14
C HIS A 38 -0.89 -1.86 5.68
N GLU A 39 -1.00 -2.78 4.73
CA GLU A 39 -0.78 -2.46 3.31
C GLU A 39 -1.81 -1.45 2.78
N LEU A 40 -3.07 -1.54 3.22
CA LEU A 40 -4.13 -0.58 2.87
C LEU A 40 -3.84 0.83 3.41
N ASP A 41 -3.40 0.93 4.67
CA ASP A 41 -3.01 2.20 5.29
C ASP A 41 -1.85 2.86 4.53
N MET A 42 -0.89 2.05 4.09
CA MET A 42 0.23 2.54 3.28
C MET A 42 -0.23 3.05 1.91
N ILE A 43 -1.17 2.36 1.24
CA ILE A 43 -1.77 2.84 -0.01
C ILE A 43 -2.46 4.20 0.22
N ALA A 44 -3.28 4.32 1.25
CA ALA A 44 -3.98 5.57 1.58
C ALA A 44 -3.00 6.73 1.81
N LYS A 45 -1.95 6.50 2.62
CA LYS A 45 -0.87 7.47 2.85
C LYS A 45 -0.24 7.98 1.55
N TYR A 46 0.08 7.09 0.61
CA TYR A 46 0.70 7.50 -0.66
C TYR A 46 -0.29 8.19 -1.61
N MET A 47 -1.57 7.83 -1.57
CA MET A 47 -2.62 8.56 -2.30
C MET A 47 -2.73 10.00 -1.80
N ASP A 48 -2.74 10.22 -0.48
CA ASP A 48 -2.77 11.56 0.11
C ASP A 48 -1.53 12.38 -0.26
N GLN A 49 -0.34 11.76 -0.26
CA GLN A 49 0.88 12.42 -0.71
C GLN A 49 0.79 12.88 -2.18
N ILE A 50 0.23 12.05 -3.06
CA ILE A 50 0.02 12.41 -4.46
C ILE A 50 -0.93 13.60 -4.54
N GLU A 51 -2.05 13.60 -3.80
CA GLU A 51 -3.00 14.72 -3.78
C GLU A 51 -2.32 16.02 -3.34
N VAL A 52 -1.56 16.00 -2.25
CA VAL A 52 -0.84 17.18 -1.74
C VAL A 52 0.17 17.70 -2.77
N ILE A 53 0.95 16.81 -3.39
CA ILE A 53 1.93 17.21 -4.42
C ILE A 53 1.21 17.85 -5.61
N GLN A 54 0.09 17.26 -6.05
CA GLN A 54 -0.67 17.78 -7.19
C GLN A 54 -1.33 19.12 -6.87
N LYS A 55 -1.86 19.29 -5.67
CA LYS A 55 -2.61 20.48 -5.26
C LYS A 55 -1.72 21.68 -4.91
N TYR A 56 -0.55 21.45 -4.33
CA TYR A 56 0.27 22.52 -3.76
C TYR A 56 1.67 22.65 -4.37
N LEU A 57 2.19 21.61 -5.04
CA LEU A 57 3.59 21.58 -5.48
C LEU A 57 3.77 21.48 -7.00
N LYS A 58 2.73 21.12 -7.76
CA LYS A 58 2.74 21.27 -9.22
C LYS A 58 2.54 22.75 -9.59
N LYS A 59 3.42 23.26 -10.46
CA LYS A 59 3.27 24.57 -11.12
C LYS A 59 2.24 24.51 -12.24
#